data_AF-M0CEX3-F1
#
_entry.id   AF-M0CEX3-F1
#
_cell.length_a   1.000
_cell.length_b   1.000
_cell.length_c   1.000
_cell.angle_alpha   90.00
_cell.angle_beta   90.00
_cell.angle_gamma   90.00
#
_symmetry.space_group_name_H-M   'P 1'
#
loop_
_entity.id
_entity.type
_entity.pdbx_description
1 polymer ?
#
loop_
_entity_poly.entity_id
_entity_poly.type
_entity_poly.pdbx_seq_one_letter_code
_entity_poly.pdbx_strand_id
1 'polypeptide(L)'
;MLRPRVSLTILIVLSTILVGWTVLSPDEPPTLTVENQDETRYQLTVFTVPNADSPTDVTFRATTEAGDRRYVGLADLQSGAVYYNVTLAEKEVRSRQLTVRPTGDTTTTIEAWKPGNTWGYVVEAGDNESIIGSDVITCEREGQRAQVTIVDGFQEQWTTHCS
;
A
#
# COMPACT_ATOMS: atom_id res chain seq x y z
N MET A 1 -16.46 66.26 18.67
CA MET A 1 -15.52 65.78 19.70
C MET A 1 -16.18 64.67 20.47
N LEU A 2 -15.77 63.41 20.27
CA LEU A 2 -16.13 62.28 21.15
C LEU A 2 -15.11 61.14 20.96
N ARG A 3 -14.22 61.00 21.96
CA ARG A 3 -13.67 59.76 22.55
C ARG A 3 -12.83 58.76 21.69
N PRO A 4 -11.97 57.94 22.35
CA PRO A 4 -10.56 57.83 22.00
C PRO A 4 -10.17 56.43 21.50
N ARG A 5 -8.93 56.38 20.99
CA ARG A 5 -8.14 55.19 20.61
C ARG A 5 -8.35 54.01 21.57
N VAL A 6 -8.93 52.92 21.05
CA VAL A 6 -8.87 51.60 21.68
C VAL A 6 -8.38 50.57 20.66
N SER A 7 -7.16 50.13 20.91
CA SER A 7 -6.57 48.83 20.59
C SER A 7 -6.47 48.38 19.13
N LEU A 8 -5.41 48.93 18.53
CA LEU A 8 -4.58 48.33 17.50
C LEU A 8 -3.93 47.02 18.04
N THR A 9 -4.59 45.87 17.93
CA THR A 9 -3.96 44.54 18.15
C THR A 9 -4.88 43.39 17.67
N ILE A 10 -5.11 43.27 16.36
CA ILE A 10 -5.42 41.96 15.73
C ILE A 10 -4.61 41.88 14.43
N LEU A 11 -3.29 41.89 14.61
CA LEU A 11 -2.32 41.43 13.63
C LEU A 11 -1.58 40.30 14.35
N ILE A 12 -1.44 39.15 13.67
CA ILE A 12 -0.72 37.93 14.06
C ILE A 12 -1.64 36.75 14.44
N VAL A 13 -1.39 35.62 13.77
CA VAL A 13 -1.94 34.26 13.90
C VAL A 13 -3.21 33.91 13.10
N LEU A 14 -3.11 33.94 11.77
CA LEU A 14 -3.63 32.81 10.97
C LEU A 14 -2.76 32.58 9.72
N SER A 15 -1.47 32.42 9.99
CA SER A 15 -0.46 31.95 9.05
C SER A 15 -0.09 30.54 9.47
N THR A 16 -0.72 29.54 8.86
CA THR A 16 -0.20 28.18 8.55
C THR A 16 -1.35 27.34 7.99
N ILE A 17 -1.56 27.35 6.68
CA ILE A 17 -1.80 26.09 5.97
C ILE A 17 -0.73 26.04 4.89
N LEU A 18 0.26 25.20 5.14
CA LEU A 18 1.36 24.93 4.24
C LEU A 18 0.81 24.36 2.93
N VAL A 19 1.19 25.03 1.84
CA VAL A 19 1.74 24.49 0.60
C VAL A 19 1.29 23.07 0.23
N GLY A 20 0.32 22.99 -0.69
CA GLY A 20 0.06 21.81 -1.50
C GLY A 20 0.27 22.10 -2.99
N TRP A 21 1.33 22.82 -3.36
CA TRP A 21 1.81 22.80 -4.75
C TRP A 21 2.79 21.65 -4.87
N THR A 22 2.28 20.45 -5.08
CA THR A 22 3.13 19.34 -5.47
C THR A 22 3.60 19.60 -6.90
N VAL A 23 4.88 19.92 -6.99
CA VAL A 23 5.68 19.87 -8.21
C VAL A 23 5.29 18.61 -8.99
N LEU A 24 4.89 18.74 -10.25
CA LEU A 24 4.87 17.62 -11.18
C LEU A 24 6.32 17.15 -11.34
N SER A 25 6.73 16.17 -10.54
CA SER A 25 7.98 15.43 -10.72
C SER A 25 7.67 14.25 -11.64
N PRO A 26 8.15 14.26 -12.89
CA PRO A 26 7.88 13.21 -13.86
C PRO A 26 8.80 12.00 -13.67
N ASP A 27 9.09 11.63 -12.41
CA ASP A 27 9.95 10.49 -12.01
C ASP A 27 9.58 10.01 -10.58
N GLU A 28 8.28 10.04 -10.20
CA GLU A 28 7.86 9.58 -8.87
C GLU A 28 7.57 8.06 -8.88
N PRO A 29 8.31 7.24 -8.10
CA PRO A 29 8.01 5.81 -7.96
C PRO A 29 6.60 5.60 -7.38
N PRO A 30 5.96 4.45 -7.64
CA PRO A 30 4.64 4.16 -7.11
C PRO A 30 4.59 4.28 -5.59
N THR A 31 3.45 4.70 -5.07
CA THR A 31 3.20 4.79 -3.63
C THR A 31 2.01 3.94 -3.23
N LEU A 32 2.12 3.29 -2.08
CA LEU A 32 1.03 2.54 -1.45
C LEU A 32 0.77 3.13 -0.07
N THR A 33 -0.48 3.48 0.19
CA THR A 33 -0.95 3.85 1.53
C THR A 33 -1.92 2.79 2.03
N VAL A 34 -1.62 2.24 3.20
CA VAL A 34 -2.50 1.30 3.90
C VAL A 34 -3.04 2.00 5.14
N GLU A 35 -4.35 2.22 5.16
CA GLU A 35 -5.11 2.66 6.32
C GLU A 35 -5.56 1.42 7.10
N ASN A 36 -5.21 1.37 8.37
CA ASN A 36 -5.66 0.31 9.27
C ASN A 36 -6.60 0.88 10.31
N GLN A 37 -7.87 0.48 10.25
CA GLN A 37 -8.90 0.91 11.21
C GLN A 37 -9.00 -0.02 12.42
N ASP A 38 -8.26 -1.13 12.43
CA ASP A 38 -8.28 -2.11 13.51
C ASP A 38 -7.25 -1.77 14.61
N GLU A 39 -7.50 -2.29 15.80
CA GLU A 39 -6.55 -2.23 16.94
C GLU A 39 -5.39 -3.25 16.81
N THR A 40 -5.41 -4.08 15.76
CA THR A 40 -4.40 -5.11 15.50
C THR A 40 -3.34 -4.61 14.50
N ARG A 41 -2.11 -5.12 14.61
CA ARG A 41 -1.03 -4.85 13.64
C ARG A 41 -1.06 -5.85 12.48
N TYR A 42 -0.64 -5.42 11.30
CA TYR A 42 -0.50 -6.28 10.12
C TYR A 42 0.93 -6.23 9.56
N GLN A 43 1.29 -7.24 8.77
CA GLN A 43 2.51 -7.23 7.99
C GLN A 43 2.17 -6.97 6.53
N LEU A 44 2.82 -5.96 5.96
CA LEU A 44 2.72 -5.60 4.56
C LEU A 44 4.00 -6.01 3.86
N THR A 45 3.90 -6.83 2.83
CA THR A 45 4.98 -7.10 1.90
C THR A 45 4.66 -6.43 0.57
N VAL A 46 5.48 -5.47 0.15
CA VAL A 46 5.43 -4.87 -1.18
C VAL A 46 6.51 -5.46 -2.06
N PHE A 47 6.25 -5.55 -3.37
CA PHE A 47 7.18 -6.17 -4.29
C PHE A 47 7.10 -5.62 -5.71
N THR A 48 8.20 -5.77 -6.46
CA THR A 48 8.33 -5.38 -7.87
C THR A 48 8.77 -6.58 -8.70
N VAL A 49 8.02 -6.89 -9.76
CA VAL A 49 8.26 -7.97 -10.71
C VAL A 49 8.64 -7.38 -12.07
N PRO A 50 9.88 -7.62 -12.56
CA PRO A 50 10.27 -7.21 -13.90
C PRO A 50 9.64 -8.12 -14.96
N ASN A 51 9.18 -7.55 -16.07
CA ASN A 51 8.64 -8.28 -17.24
C ASN A 51 7.39 -9.14 -16.96
N ALA A 52 6.60 -8.81 -15.94
CA ALA A 52 5.24 -9.32 -15.83
C ALA A 52 4.29 -8.35 -16.53
N ASP A 53 3.57 -8.84 -17.54
CA ASP A 53 2.66 -8.04 -18.36
C ASP A 53 1.22 -8.07 -17.82
N SER A 54 0.92 -9.05 -16.96
CA SER A 54 -0.39 -9.29 -16.36
C SER A 54 -0.27 -9.76 -14.90
N PRO A 55 -1.27 -9.50 -14.03
CA PRO A 55 -1.37 -10.13 -12.72
C PRO A 55 -1.29 -11.66 -12.73
N THR A 56 -1.69 -12.30 -13.84
CA THR A 56 -1.62 -13.76 -14.02
C THR A 56 -0.21 -14.29 -14.19
N ASP A 57 0.76 -13.43 -14.50
CA ASP A 57 2.16 -13.82 -14.68
C ASP A 57 2.86 -13.95 -13.32
N VAL A 58 2.26 -13.43 -12.26
CA VAL A 58 2.79 -13.46 -10.90
C VAL A 58 2.32 -14.72 -10.18
N THR A 59 3.29 -15.51 -9.72
CA THR A 59 3.04 -16.73 -8.93
C THR A 59 3.57 -16.58 -7.51
N PHE A 60 2.77 -17.02 -6.54
CA PHE A 60 3.12 -17.05 -5.13
C PHE A 60 3.35 -18.48 -4.65
N ARG A 61 4.26 -18.66 -3.71
CA ARG A 61 4.39 -19.85 -2.89
C ARG A 61 3.71 -19.57 -1.55
N ALA A 62 2.73 -20.40 -1.21
CA ALA A 62 1.96 -20.30 0.01
C ALA A 62 1.83 -21.68 0.69
N THR A 63 1.48 -21.66 1.98
CA THR A 63 1.17 -22.85 2.77
C THR A 63 -0.33 -22.88 3.03
N THR A 64 -0.97 -24.01 2.76
CA THR A 64 -2.40 -24.22 3.04
C THR A 64 -2.64 -24.52 4.53
N GLU A 65 -3.89 -24.47 4.97
CA GLU A 65 -4.29 -24.88 6.34
C GLU A 65 -3.86 -26.33 6.68
N ALA A 66 -3.83 -27.23 5.70
CA ALA A 66 -3.35 -28.60 5.87
C ALA A 66 -1.82 -28.72 6.02
N GLY A 67 -1.08 -27.62 5.88
CA GLY A 67 0.39 -27.59 5.91
C GLY A 67 1.06 -27.87 4.56
N ASP A 68 0.30 -28.10 3.49
CA ASP A 68 0.86 -28.31 2.15
C ASP A 68 1.38 -27.00 1.57
N ARG A 69 2.60 -27.03 1.02
CA ARG A 69 3.15 -25.92 0.22
C ARG A 69 2.66 -26.01 -1.22
N ARG A 70 2.14 -24.90 -1.75
CA ARG A 70 1.62 -24.82 -3.12
C ARG A 70 2.10 -23.56 -3.83
N TYR A 71 2.11 -23.64 -5.14
CA TYR A 71 2.17 -22.48 -6.03
C TYR A 71 0.75 -22.06 -6.36
N VAL A 72 0.45 -20.78 -6.18
CA VAL A 72 -0.89 -20.21 -6.35
C VAL A 72 -0.80 -18.90 -7.11
N GLY A 73 -1.79 -18.62 -7.95
CA GLY A 73 -1.90 -17.32 -8.62
C GLY A 73 -2.56 -16.28 -7.73
N LEU A 74 -2.60 -15.02 -8.19
CA LEU A 74 -3.29 -13.94 -7.47
C LEU A 74 -4.79 -14.25 -7.28
N ALA A 75 -5.46 -14.79 -8.30
CA ALA A 75 -6.88 -15.10 -8.23
C ALA A 75 -7.20 -16.15 -7.14
N ASP A 76 -6.30 -17.12 -6.93
CA ASP A 76 -6.44 -18.11 -5.87
C ASP A 76 -6.26 -17.46 -4.48
N LEU A 77 -5.29 -16.56 -4.32
CA LEU A 77 -5.11 -15.80 -3.08
C LEU A 77 -6.34 -14.93 -2.74
N GLN A 78 -6.99 -14.36 -3.75
CA GLN A 78 -8.18 -13.53 -3.60
C GLN A 78 -9.49 -14.33 -3.47
N SER A 79 -9.45 -15.65 -3.65
CA SER A 79 -10.65 -16.52 -3.65
C SER A 79 -11.29 -16.73 -2.26
N GLY A 80 -10.67 -16.23 -1.20
CA GLY A 80 -11.10 -16.43 0.19
C GLY A 80 -10.61 -17.74 0.82
N ALA A 81 -9.81 -18.53 0.09
CA ALA A 81 -9.08 -19.65 0.69
C ALA A 81 -8.01 -19.16 1.68
N VAL A 82 -7.81 -19.90 2.77
CA VAL A 82 -6.85 -19.53 3.81
C VAL A 82 -5.45 -20.00 3.41
N TYR A 83 -4.54 -19.03 3.27
CA TYR A 83 -3.13 -19.24 2.98
C TYR A 83 -2.24 -18.56 4.02
N TYR A 84 -1.07 -19.17 4.24
CA TYR A 84 -0.06 -18.73 5.20
C TYR A 84 1.32 -18.63 4.53
N ASN A 85 2.20 -17.81 5.09
CA ASN A 85 3.60 -17.69 4.63
C ASN A 85 3.68 -17.38 3.13
N VAL A 86 2.92 -16.38 2.67
CA VAL A 86 2.79 -16.06 1.26
C VAL A 86 4.04 -15.32 0.79
N THR A 87 4.77 -15.92 -0.14
CA THR A 87 6.00 -15.38 -0.72
C THR A 87 5.93 -15.42 -2.23
N LEU A 88 6.57 -14.48 -2.93
CA LEU A 88 6.71 -14.60 -4.38
C LEU A 88 7.58 -15.81 -4.75
N ALA A 89 7.15 -16.55 -5.77
CA ALA A 89 7.88 -17.72 -6.25
C ALA A 89 9.11 -17.35 -7.07
N GLU A 90 9.11 -16.16 -7.68
CA GLU A 90 10.17 -15.68 -8.56
C GLU A 90 11.45 -15.30 -7.79
N LYS A 91 12.61 -15.66 -8.38
CA LYS A 91 13.92 -15.50 -7.73
C LYS A 91 14.51 -14.10 -7.81
N GLU A 92 14.04 -13.27 -8.75
CA GLU A 92 14.60 -11.93 -9.01
C GLU A 92 13.70 -10.80 -8.50
N VAL A 93 12.79 -11.11 -7.58
CA VAL A 93 11.85 -10.13 -7.05
C VAL A 93 12.48 -9.29 -5.96
N ARG A 94 12.39 -7.97 -6.12
CA ARG A 94 12.66 -7.02 -5.04
C ARG A 94 11.40 -6.93 -4.19
N SER A 95 11.53 -7.27 -2.91
CA SER A 95 10.45 -7.13 -1.94
C SER A 95 10.93 -6.41 -0.69
N ARG A 96 9.98 -5.79 0.01
CA ARG A 96 10.19 -5.11 1.28
C ARG A 96 9.02 -5.41 2.19
N GLN A 97 9.33 -5.75 3.42
CA GLN A 97 8.34 -5.96 4.47
C GLN A 97 8.27 -4.73 5.39
N LEU A 98 7.06 -4.34 5.76
CA LEU A 98 6.76 -3.24 6.66
C LEU A 98 5.66 -3.66 7.63
N THR A 99 5.69 -3.11 8.84
CA THR A 99 4.59 -3.29 9.80
C THR A 99 3.57 -2.17 9.63
N VAL A 100 2.32 -2.56 9.40
CA VAL A 100 1.17 -1.65 9.41
C VAL A 100 0.74 -1.46 10.86
N ARG A 101 0.75 -0.21 11.31
CA ARG A 101 0.43 0.14 12.71
C ARG A 101 -1.08 -0.02 12.97
N PRO A 102 -1.46 -0.38 14.21
CA PRO A 102 -2.86 -0.27 14.64
C PRO A 102 -3.40 1.15 14.48
N THR A 103 -4.68 1.28 14.13
CA THR A 103 -5.43 2.55 14.11
C THR A 103 -4.65 3.71 13.47
N GLY A 104 -4.23 3.55 12.21
CA GLY A 104 -3.50 4.60 11.49
C GLY A 104 -2.94 4.20 10.13
N ASP A 105 -2.25 5.15 9.51
CA ASP A 105 -1.78 5.04 8.13
C ASP A 105 -0.33 4.59 8.06
N THR A 106 -0.06 3.74 7.08
CA THR A 106 1.30 3.35 6.69
C THR A 106 1.47 3.60 5.19
N THR A 107 2.26 4.62 4.87
CA THR A 107 2.63 4.94 3.48
C THR A 107 4.03 4.41 3.17
N THR A 108 4.18 3.80 2.00
CA THR A 108 5.46 3.34 1.49
C THR A 108 5.60 3.62 0.01
N THR A 109 6.86 3.70 -0.42
CA THR A 109 7.25 3.86 -1.83
C THR A 109 7.70 2.52 -2.36
N ILE A 110 7.32 2.19 -3.59
CA ILE A 110 7.72 0.97 -4.26
C ILE A 110 9.10 1.16 -4.87
N GLU A 111 10.11 0.78 -4.08
CA GLU A 111 11.52 0.92 -4.47
C GLU A 111 11.88 -0.01 -5.63
N ALA A 112 12.89 0.41 -6.40
CA ALA A 112 13.41 -0.32 -7.56
C ALA A 112 12.38 -0.60 -8.68
N TRP A 113 11.20 0.02 -8.61
CA TRP A 113 10.26 0.07 -9.71
C TRP A 113 10.83 0.91 -10.87
N LYS A 114 10.51 0.51 -12.10
CA LYS A 114 10.84 1.21 -13.34
C LYS A 114 9.59 1.24 -14.21
N PRO A 115 9.45 2.23 -15.11
CA PRO A 115 8.38 2.23 -16.10
C PRO A 115 8.24 0.88 -16.80
N GLY A 116 7.02 0.37 -16.86
CA GLY A 116 6.69 -0.96 -17.40
C GLY A 116 6.87 -2.15 -16.44
N ASN A 117 7.46 -1.96 -15.24
CA ASN A 117 7.47 -3.03 -14.25
C ASN A 117 6.09 -3.19 -13.60
N THR A 118 5.75 -4.42 -13.27
CA THR A 118 4.61 -4.73 -12.40
C THR A 118 5.04 -4.65 -10.95
N TRP A 119 4.14 -4.21 -10.06
CA TRP A 119 4.36 -4.26 -8.63
C TRP A 119 3.11 -4.73 -7.91
N GLY A 120 3.22 -5.08 -6.64
CA GLY A 120 2.07 -5.52 -5.88
C GLY A 120 2.33 -5.54 -4.39
N TYR A 121 1.34 -6.03 -3.66
CA TYR A 121 1.42 -6.18 -2.22
C TYR A 121 0.67 -7.41 -1.73
N VAL A 122 1.10 -7.89 -0.56
CA VAL A 122 0.40 -8.88 0.26
C VAL A 122 0.32 -8.33 1.68
N VAL A 123 -0.86 -8.43 2.29
CA VAL A 123 -1.10 -8.09 3.69
C VAL A 123 -1.43 -9.36 4.47
N GLU A 124 -0.68 -9.62 5.52
CA GLU A 124 -0.83 -10.78 6.40
C GLU A 124 -1.15 -10.33 7.83
N ALA A 125 -2.02 -11.09 8.51
CA ALA A 125 -2.30 -10.93 9.93
C ALA A 125 -1.05 -11.28 10.75
N GLY A 126 -0.58 -10.35 11.59
CA GLY A 126 0.78 -10.42 12.14
C GLY A 126 1.12 -11.65 13.00
N ASP A 127 0.15 -12.28 13.65
CA ASP A 127 0.42 -13.40 14.57
C ASP A 127 0.16 -14.79 13.95
N ASN A 128 -0.67 -14.86 12.91
CA ASN A 128 -1.00 -16.12 12.23
C ASN A 128 -0.46 -16.16 10.80
N GLU A 129 0.10 -15.07 10.28
CA GLU A 129 0.58 -14.91 8.90
C GLU A 129 -0.48 -15.29 7.84
N SER A 130 -1.76 -15.23 8.20
CA SER A 130 -2.85 -15.49 7.26
C SER A 130 -3.01 -14.28 6.35
N ILE A 131 -3.10 -14.52 5.05
CA ILE A 131 -3.39 -13.46 4.09
C ILE A 131 -4.77 -12.85 4.35
N ILE A 132 -4.84 -11.52 4.35
CA ILE A 132 -6.08 -10.75 4.48
C ILE A 132 -6.35 -9.83 3.28
N GLY A 133 -5.35 -9.64 2.43
CA GLY A 133 -5.43 -8.80 1.25
C GLY A 133 -4.21 -8.97 0.35
N SER A 134 -4.41 -8.82 -0.95
CA SER A 134 -3.34 -8.80 -1.94
C SER A 134 -3.81 -8.21 -3.25
N ASP A 135 -2.90 -7.55 -3.97
CA ASP A 135 -3.15 -7.11 -5.34
C ASP A 135 -1.86 -7.03 -6.15
N VAL A 136 -2.01 -7.03 -7.47
CA VAL A 136 -0.93 -6.83 -8.44
C VAL A 136 -1.35 -5.73 -9.42
N ILE A 137 -0.47 -4.74 -9.55
CA ILE A 137 -0.70 -3.49 -10.27
C ILE A 137 0.29 -3.41 -11.43
N THR A 138 -0.25 -3.30 -12.65
CA THR A 138 0.50 -3.36 -13.90
C THR A 138 0.53 -2.02 -14.65
N CYS A 139 0.31 -0.87 -13.97
CA CYS A 139 0.35 0.39 -14.71
C CYS A 139 1.75 0.60 -15.32
N GLU A 140 1.80 0.97 -16.60
CA GLU A 140 3.06 1.12 -17.34
C GLU A 140 3.77 2.46 -17.06
N ARG A 141 3.07 3.42 -16.45
CA ARG A 141 3.49 4.81 -16.23
C ARG A 141 3.77 5.11 -14.77
N GLU A 142 4.48 6.20 -14.52
CA GLU A 142 4.91 6.64 -13.20
C GLU A 142 3.80 7.35 -12.42
N GLY A 143 4.08 7.83 -11.20
CA GLY A 143 3.10 8.59 -10.41
C GLY A 143 1.90 7.77 -9.92
N GLN A 144 2.03 6.44 -9.94
CA GLN A 144 0.99 5.52 -9.51
C GLN A 144 0.75 5.64 -8.01
N ARG A 145 -0.52 5.63 -7.61
CA ARG A 145 -0.91 5.65 -6.20
C ARG A 145 -1.92 4.55 -5.95
N ALA A 146 -1.68 3.74 -4.93
CA ALA A 146 -2.65 2.79 -4.42
C ALA A 146 -3.01 3.14 -2.98
N GLN A 147 -4.29 3.00 -2.67
CA GLN A 147 -4.80 3.10 -1.30
C GLN A 147 -5.54 1.82 -0.96
N VAL A 148 -5.31 1.32 0.25
CA VAL A 148 -5.92 0.11 0.81
C VAL A 148 -6.45 0.44 2.19
N THR A 149 -7.67 0.01 2.49
CA THR A 149 -8.26 0.14 3.83
C THR A 149 -8.52 -1.25 4.40
N ILE A 150 -8.02 -1.47 5.62
CA ILE A 150 -8.24 -2.69 6.40
C ILE A 150 -9.27 -2.40 7.49
N VAL A 151 -10.33 -3.22 7.51
CA VAL A 151 -11.42 -3.16 8.48
C VAL A 151 -11.81 -4.58 8.88
N ASP A 152 -11.96 -4.83 10.17
CA ASP A 152 -12.38 -6.10 10.75
C ASP A 152 -11.52 -7.29 10.29
N GLY A 153 -10.23 -7.07 10.08
CA GLY A 153 -9.29 -8.11 9.63
C GLY A 153 -9.35 -8.46 8.15
N PHE A 154 -10.03 -7.65 7.33
CA PHE A 154 -10.10 -7.84 5.88
C PHE A 154 -9.70 -6.57 5.14
N GLN A 155 -9.13 -6.75 3.94
CA GLN A 155 -9.06 -5.66 2.97
C GLN A 155 -10.48 -5.37 2.44
N GLU A 156 -11.06 -4.23 2.83
CA GLU A 156 -12.43 -3.86 2.44
C GLU A 156 -12.45 -3.04 1.14
N GLN A 157 -11.50 -2.11 1.01
CA GLN A 157 -11.44 -1.19 -0.13
C GLN A 157 -10.02 -1.09 -0.66
N TRP A 158 -9.91 -1.03 -1.99
CA TRP A 158 -8.67 -0.68 -2.66
C TRP A 158 -8.96 0.21 -3.87
N THR A 159 -8.09 1.17 -4.11
CA THR A 159 -8.16 2.03 -5.29
C THR A 159 -6.75 2.21 -5.83
N THR A 160 -6.60 2.01 -7.14
CA THR A 160 -5.35 2.26 -7.86
C THR A 160 -5.58 3.39 -8.85
N HIS A 161 -4.74 4.41 -8.77
CA HIS A 161 -4.70 5.51 -9.72
C HIS A 161 -3.46 5.37 -10.60
N CYS A 162 -3.68 5.03 -11.88
CA CYS A 162 -2.67 5.11 -12.94
C CYS A 162 -2.86 6.46 -13.67
N SER A 163 -1.79 7.25 -13.85
CA SER A 163 -1.83 8.55 -14.55
C SER A 163 -1.80 8.44 -16.07
#